data_AF-A0A527G8Y0-F1
#
_entry.id   AF-A0A527G8Y0-F1
#
_cell.length_a   1.000
_cell.length_b   1.000
_cell.length_c   1.000
_cell.angle_alpha   90.00
_cell.angle_beta   90.00
_cell.angle_gamma   90.00
#
_symmetry.space_group_name_H-M   'P 1'
#
loop_
_entity.id
_entity.type
_entity.pdbx_description
1 polymer ?
#
loop_
_entity_poly.entity_id
_entity_poly.type
_entity_poly.pdbx_seq_one_letter_code
_entity_poly.pdbx_strand_id
1 'polypeptide(L)' 'MISGSVAEGKQARPVWPRSDTAGLRFRAAVEADLPFLSRLYASTRFEELAVTSWSEAQKA' A
#
# COMPACT_ATOMS: atom_id res chain seq x y z
N MET A 1 -8.34 -0.72 -29.94
CA MET A 1 -8.94 0.63 -29.90
C MET A 1 -10.12 0.64 -28.95
N ILE A 2 -9.90 0.88 -27.66
CA ILE A 2 -10.81 1.65 -26.79
C ILE A 2 -9.89 2.50 -25.91
N SER A 3 -9.71 3.75 -26.33
CA SER A 3 -9.16 4.81 -25.49
C SER A 3 -10.20 5.16 -24.44
N GLY A 4 -9.98 4.72 -23.20
CA GLY A 4 -10.68 5.25 -22.04
C GLY A 4 -9.88 6.41 -21.47
N SER A 5 -10.14 7.62 -21.97
CA SER A 5 -9.63 8.84 -21.36
C SER A 5 -10.28 9.00 -19.98
N VAL A 6 -9.53 8.74 -18.91
CA VAL A 6 -9.96 9.11 -17.56
C VAL A 6 -9.83 10.62 -17.49
N ALA A 7 -10.94 11.31 -17.73
CA ALA A 7 -11.04 12.73 -17.42
C ALA A 7 -10.67 12.91 -15.93
N GLU A 8 -9.55 13.58 -15.67
CA GLU A 8 -9.16 14.05 -14.34
C GLU A 8 -10.18 15.09 -13.88
N GLY A 9 -11.34 14.63 -13.43
CA GLY A 9 -12.16 15.40 -12.52
C GLY A 9 -11.30 15.71 -11.30
N LYS A 10 -11.10 16.99 -11.01
CA LYS A 10 -10.43 17.49 -9.80
C LYS A 10 -11.25 17.09 -8.58
N GLN A 11 -11.21 15.81 -8.21
CA GLN A 11 -11.88 15.31 -7.02
C GLN A 11 -11.19 15.94 -5.83
N ALA A 12 -11.98 16.61 -4.98
CA ALA A 12 -11.49 17.10 -3.70
C ALA A 12 -10.95 15.90 -2.91
N ARG A 13 -9.69 15.99 -2.49
CA ARG A 13 -9.08 14.91 -1.71
C ARG A 13 -9.89 14.71 -0.43
N PRO A 14 -10.20 13.46 -0.05
CA PRO A 14 -10.75 13.19 1.27
C PRO A 14 -9.83 13.81 2.33
N VAL A 15 -10.41 14.57 3.26
CA VAL A 15 -9.67 15.15 4.38
C VAL A 15 -9.53 14.07 5.44
N TRP A 16 -8.31 13.86 5.93
CA TRP A 16 -7.99 12.86 6.94
C TRP A 16 -7.43 13.56 8.19
N PRO A 17 -8.30 14.05 9.10
CA PRO A 17 -7.90 14.97 10.17
C PRO A 17 -6.76 14.46 11.05
N ARG A 18 -6.77 13.15 11.39
CA ARG A 18 -5.71 12.53 12.20
C ARG A 18 -4.35 12.55 11.51
N SER A 19 -4.33 12.27 10.21
CA SER A 19 -3.10 12.29 9.40
C SER A 19 -2.58 13.71 9.26
N ASP A 20 -3.47 14.69 9.08
CA ASP A 20 -3.09 16.10 8.99
C ASP A 20 -2.50 16.62 10.29
N THR A 21 -3.10 16.28 11.44
CA THR A 21 -2.55 16.59 12.78
C THR A 21 -1.16 15.96 12.97
N ALA A 22 -0.93 14.77 12.43
CA ALA A 22 0.36 14.09 12.48
C ALA A 22 1.39 14.60 11.43
N GLY A 23 1.04 15.61 10.61
CA GLY A 23 1.91 16.11 9.55
C GLY A 23 2.09 15.14 8.37
N LEU A 24 1.22 14.14 8.25
CA LEU A 24 1.26 13.12 7.20
C LEU A 24 0.44 13.55 5.98
N ARG A 25 0.85 13.09 4.80
CA ARG A 25 0.15 13.31 3.54
C ARG A 25 0.09 12.01 2.75
N PHE A 26 -1.04 11.78 2.10
CA PHE A 26 -1.23 10.64 1.20
C PHE A 26 -0.85 11.00 -0.23
N ARG A 27 -0.20 10.05 -0.91
CA ARG A 27 0.07 10.09 -2.34
C ARG A 27 -0.09 8.70 -2.95
N ALA A 28 -0.24 8.63 -4.27
CA ALA A 28 -0.18 7.37 -4.99
C ALA A 28 1.20 6.72 -4.81
N ALA A 29 1.22 5.40 -4.69
CA ALA A 29 2.45 4.62 -4.66
C ALA A 29 3.11 4.63 -6.04
N VAL A 30 4.45 4.59 -6.06
CA VAL A 30 5.27 4.50 -7.27
C VAL A 30 6.32 3.41 -7.10
N GLU A 31 7.00 3.04 -8.19
CA GLU A 31 7.99 1.95 -8.21
C GLU A 31 9.08 2.07 -7.13
N ALA A 32 9.53 3.31 -6.85
CA ALA A 32 10.53 3.59 -5.83
C ALA A 32 10.09 3.23 -4.41
N ASP A 33 8.78 3.07 -4.16
CA ASP A 33 8.23 2.69 -2.86
C ASP A 33 8.26 1.17 -2.63
N LEU A 34 8.33 0.37 -3.70
CA LEU A 34 8.19 -1.08 -3.61
C LEU A 34 9.18 -1.73 -2.64
N PRO A 35 10.49 -1.36 -2.61
CA PRO A 35 11.41 -1.99 -1.65
C PRO A 35 10.98 -1.81 -0.19
N PHE A 36 10.40 -0.65 0.15
CA PHE A 36 9.88 -0.40 1.49
C PHE A 36 8.56 -1.14 1.74
N LEU A 37 7.61 -1.05 0.79
CA LEU A 37 6.30 -1.67 0.91
C LEU A 37 6.39 -3.20 1.03
N SER A 38 7.31 -3.84 0.30
CA SER A 38 7.54 -5.29 0.39
C SER A 38 8.04 -5.70 1.78
N ARG A 39 8.97 -4.93 2.38
CA ARG A 39 9.46 -5.20 3.74
C ARG A 39 8.37 -4.99 4.78
N LEU A 40 7.57 -3.93 4.63
CA LEU A 40 6.45 -3.65 5.52
C LEU A 40 5.44 -4.80 5.49
N TYR A 41 5.05 -5.24 4.29
CA TYR A 41 4.15 -6.36 4.11
C TYR A 41 4.72 -7.66 4.71
N ALA A 42 5.99 -7.97 4.45
CA ALA A 42 6.64 -9.15 5.03
C ALA A 42 6.64 -9.12 6.58
N SER A 43 6.81 -7.94 7.18
CA SER A 43 6.85 -7.79 8.65
C SER A 43 5.54 -8.14 9.35
N THR A 44 4.40 -7.92 8.70
CA THR A 44 3.08 -8.28 9.25
C THR A 44 2.64 -9.68 8.84
N ARG A 45 3.24 -10.21 7.78
CA ARG A 45 2.82 -11.48 7.16
C ARG A 45 3.30 -12.72 7.92
N PHE A 46 4.31 -12.61 8.77
CA PHE A 46 4.80 -13.75 9.55
C PHE A 46 3.72 -14.34 10.47
N GLU A 47 2.96 -13.48 11.15
CA GLU A 47 1.85 -13.89 12.02
C GLU A 47 0.65 -14.42 11.21
N GLU A 48 0.37 -13.82 10.05
CA GLU A 48 -0.66 -14.29 9.11
C GLU A 48 -0.34 -15.65 8.50
N LEU A 49 0.95 -15.94 8.26
CA LEU A 49 1.40 -17.22 7.72
C LEU A 49 1.60 -18.28 8.82
N ALA A 50 1.50 -17.94 10.10
CA ALA A 50 1.57 -18.93 11.18
C ALA A 50 0.40 -19.93 11.13
N VAL A 51 -0.74 -19.55 10.56
CA VAL A 51 -1.90 -20.44 10.36
C VAL A 51 -1.79 -21.33 9.13
N THR A 52 -0.78 -21.11 8.27
CA THR A 52 -0.55 -21.96 7.09
C THR A 52 0.43 -23.08 7.44
N SER A 53 0.28 -24.25 6.81
CA SER A 53 1.19 -25.38 6.97
C SER A 53 2.48 -25.23 6.17
N TRP A 54 2.86 -24.01 5.82
CA TRP A 54 4.02 -23.72 4.99
C TRP A 54 5.29 -23.81 5.83
N SER A 55 6.36 -24.33 5.21
CA SER A 55 7.69 -24.30 5.82
C SER A 55 8.22 -22.87 5.90
N GLU A 56 9.16 -22.59 6.79
CA GLU A 56 9.74 -21.25 6.96
C GLU A 56 10.33 -20.68 5.65
N ALA A 57 10.91 -21.54 4.81
CA ALA A 57 11.43 -21.15 3.49
C ALA A 57 10.33 -20.73 2.51
N GLN A 58 9.08 -21.18 2.70
CA GLN A 58 7.92 -20.77 1.90
C GLN A 58 7.24 -19.52 2.46
N LYS A 59 7.57 -19.10 3.69
CA LYS A 59 7.03 -17.90 4.33
C LYS A 59 7.86 -16.64 4.06
N ALA A 60 9.12 -16.81 3.63
CA ALA A 60 10.04 -15.74 3.23
C ALA A 60 9.74 -15.21 1.83
#